data_AF-A0A2G6EYN7-F1
#
_entry.id   AF-A0A2G6EYN7-F1
#
_cell.length_a   1.000
_cell.length_b   1.000
_cell.length_c   1.000
_cell.angle_alpha   90.00
_cell.angle_beta   90.00
_cell.angle_gamma   90.00
#
_symmetry.space_group_name_H-M   'P 1'
#
loop_
_entity.id
_entity.type
_entity.pdbx_description
1 polymer ?
#
loop_
_entity_poly.entity_id
_entity_poly.type
_entity_poly.pdbx_seq_one_letter_code
_entity_poly.pdbx_strand_id
1 'polypeptide(L)'
;MDSSYTKITAWIFFIALCFVVFDAFVRPYAAAYGETKRILKEANIPIEKKASGDYRQRSIAVLAAQCKNGLNRESSYELHCVIDSPLPYWSSRLLSH
;
A
#
# COMPACT_ATOMS: atom_id res chain seq x y z
N MET A 1 -16.60 -42.09 3.12
CA MET A 1 -15.93 -40.81 3.43
C MET A 1 -17.02 -39.76 3.56
N ASP A 2 -17.40 -39.45 4.80
CA ASP A 2 -18.58 -38.63 5.08
C ASP A 2 -18.43 -37.21 4.52
N SER A 3 -19.51 -36.72 3.92
CA SER A 3 -19.70 -35.36 3.37
C SER A 3 -19.29 -34.23 4.36
N SER A 4 -19.16 -34.54 5.65
CA SER A 4 -18.66 -33.62 6.67
C SER A 4 -17.15 -33.35 6.59
N TYR A 5 -16.33 -34.34 6.23
CA TYR A 5 -14.86 -34.18 6.20
C TYR A 5 -14.38 -33.31 5.03
N THR A 6 -15.06 -33.40 3.88
CA THR A 6 -14.78 -32.55 2.72
C THR A 6 -15.16 -31.10 2.96
N LYS A 7 -16.21 -30.83 3.75
CA LYS A 7 -16.58 -29.47 4.15
C LYS A 7 -15.54 -28.85 5.09
N ILE A 8 -15.10 -29.59 6.11
CA ILE A 8 -14.11 -29.10 7.09
C ILE A 8 -12.77 -28.79 6.40
N THR A 9 -12.30 -29.67 5.51
CA THR A 9 -11.06 -29.44 4.76
C THR A 9 -11.17 -28.24 3.81
N ALA A 10 -12.31 -28.04 3.14
CA ALA A 10 -12.55 -26.85 2.33
C ALA A 10 -12.50 -25.55 3.14
N TRP A 11 -13.06 -25.53 4.37
CA TRP A 11 -12.99 -24.37 5.25
C TRP A 11 -11.56 -24.04 5.70
N ILE A 12 -10.77 -25.07 6.04
CA ILE A 12 -9.36 -24.87 6.42
C ILE A 12 -8.57 -24.29 5.25
N PHE A 13 -8.76 -24.81 4.03
CA PHE A 13 -8.13 -24.27 2.83
C PHE A 13 -8.55 -22.82 2.55
N PHE A 14 -9.83 -22.50 2.73
CA PHE A 14 -10.33 -21.14 2.56
C PHE A 14 -9.70 -20.16 3.57
N ILE A 15 -9.61 -20.55 4.85
CA ILE A 15 -8.98 -19.73 5.89
C ILE A 15 -7.49 -19.53 5.58
N ALA A 16 -6.79 -20.58 5.16
CA ALA A 16 -5.38 -20.50 4.78
C ALA A 16 -5.17 -19.55 3.59
N LEU A 17 -6.04 -19.62 2.56
CA LEU A 17 -6.01 -18.70 1.43
C LEU A 17 -6.23 -17.25 1.87
N CYS A 18 -7.24 -17.00 2.72
CA CYS A 18 -7.51 -15.67 3.27
C CYS A 18 -6.31 -15.13 4.05
N PHE A 19 -5.62 -15.98 4.81
CA PHE A 19 -4.43 -15.57 5.57
C PHE A 19 -3.28 -15.16 4.64
N VAL A 20 -3.03 -15.92 3.57
CA VAL A 20 -2.01 -15.58 2.56
C VAL A 20 -2.36 -14.25 1.88
N VAL A 21 -3.63 -14.03 1.51
CA VAL A 21 -4.06 -12.77 0.90
C VAL A 21 -3.91 -11.60 1.90
N PHE A 22 -4.26 -11.81 3.16
CA PHE A 22 -4.12 -10.79 4.20
C PHE A 22 -2.65 -10.38 4.40
N ASP A 23 -1.74 -11.36 4.55
CA ASP A 23 -0.34 -11.09 4.79
C ASP A 23 0.36 -10.49 3.55
N ALA A 24 0.01 -10.97 2.34
CA ALA A 24 0.64 -10.50 1.09
C ALA A 24 0.11 -9.16 0.58
N PHE A 25 -1.14 -8.79 0.86
CA PHE A 25 -1.75 -7.58 0.29
C PHE A 25 -2.20 -6.56 1.35
N VAL A 26 -2.93 -7.00 2.38
CA VAL A 26 -3.55 -6.08 3.35
C VAL A 26 -2.50 -5.47 4.27
N ARG A 27 -1.58 -6.29 4.78
CA ARG A 27 -0.52 -5.88 5.69
C ARG A 27 0.46 -4.85 5.09
N PRO A 28 1.05 -5.07 3.89
CA PRO A 28 1.94 -4.08 3.28
C PRO A 28 1.19 -2.81 2.90
N TYR A 29 -0.08 -2.91 2.50
CA TYR A 29 -0.91 -1.74 2.20
C TYR A 29 -1.15 -0.87 3.44
N ALA A 30 -1.53 -1.48 4.57
CA ALA A 30 -1.72 -0.75 5.82
C ALA A 30 -0.42 -0.08 6.30
N ALA A 31 0.72 -0.75 6.13
CA ALA A 31 2.03 -0.18 6.44
C ALA A 31 2.34 1.04 5.55
N ALA A 32 2.21 0.90 4.23
CA ALA A 32 2.38 1.96 3.23
C ALA A 32 1.56 3.20 3.55
N TYR A 33 0.31 3.01 3.93
CA TYR A 33 -0.58 4.09 4.29
C TYR A 33 -0.16 4.79 5.60
N GLY A 34 0.26 4.03 6.61
CA GLY A 34 0.76 4.57 7.87
C GLY A 34 2.00 5.45 7.69
N GLU A 35 2.97 5.00 6.90
CA GLU A 35 4.22 5.72 6.69
C GLU A 35 4.03 7.00 5.88
N THR A 36 3.18 6.95 4.86
CA THR A 36 2.80 8.13 4.07
C THR A 36 2.22 9.23 4.99
N LYS A 37 1.34 8.85 5.92
CA LYS A 37 0.79 9.80 6.90
C LYS A 37 1.85 10.37 7.83
N ARG A 38 2.78 9.53 8.30
CA ARG A 38 3.90 9.95 9.16
C ARG A 38 4.75 11.01 8.46
N ILE A 39 5.20 10.71 7.24
CA ILE A 39 6.04 11.60 6.43
C ILE A 39 5.35 12.93 6.13
N LEU A 40 4.08 12.90 5.70
CA LEU A 40 3.34 14.14 5.41
C LEU A 40 3.13 14.98 6.66
N LYS A 41 2.87 14.35 7.81
CA LYS A 41 2.73 15.02 9.10
C LYS A 41 4.04 15.68 9.54
N GLU A 42 5.17 14.99 9.40
CA GLU A 42 6.50 15.53 9.69
C GLU A 42 6.84 16.74 8.81
N ALA A 43 6.38 16.75 7.56
CA ALA A 43 6.54 17.88 6.65
C ALA A 43 5.50 19.01 6.84
N ASN A 44 4.66 18.96 7.89
CA ASN A 44 3.57 19.91 8.14
C ASN A 44 2.55 20.01 6.99
N ILE A 45 2.30 18.90 6.27
CA ILE A 45 1.30 18.84 5.20
C ILE A 45 0.01 18.22 5.75
N PRO A 46 -1.12 18.96 5.77
CA PRO A 46 -2.39 18.40 6.19
C PRO A 46 -2.86 17.33 5.19
N ILE A 47 -3.19 16.14 5.70
CA ILE A 47 -3.58 14.97 4.91
C ILE A 47 -4.81 15.28 4.03
N GLU A 48 -5.77 16.03 4.56
CA GLU A 48 -6.98 16.49 3.84
C GLU A 48 -6.66 17.30 2.58
N LYS A 49 -5.52 18.03 2.57
CA LYS A 49 -5.12 18.91 1.48
C LYS A 49 -3.99 18.33 0.62
N LYS A 50 -3.53 17.10 0.90
CA LYS A 50 -2.38 16.48 0.23
C LYS A 50 -2.49 16.44 -1.30
N ALA A 51 -3.72 16.39 -1.82
CA ALA A 51 -4.03 16.31 -3.26
C ALA A 51 -4.47 17.65 -3.89
N SER A 52 -4.60 18.72 -3.11
CA SER A 52 -5.15 20.00 -3.57
C SER A 52 -4.08 21.07 -3.81
N GLY A 53 -4.15 21.75 -4.96
CA GLY A 53 -3.34 22.94 -5.27
C GLY A 53 -1.84 22.73 -5.05
N ASP A 54 -1.20 23.70 -4.38
CA ASP A 54 0.25 23.72 -4.12
C ASP A 54 0.72 22.57 -3.21
N TYR A 55 -0.16 22.06 -2.35
CA TYR A 55 0.17 20.93 -1.48
C TYR A 55 0.40 19.64 -2.24
N ARG A 56 -0.14 19.50 -3.47
CA ARG A 56 0.06 18.32 -4.30
C ARG A 56 1.52 18.17 -4.74
N GLN A 57 2.15 19.24 -5.22
CA GLN A 57 3.56 19.16 -5.61
C GLN A 57 4.47 18.96 -4.40
N ARG A 58 4.14 19.63 -3.29
CA ARG A 58 4.90 19.52 -2.05
C ARG A 58 4.79 18.13 -1.42
N SER A 59 3.61 17.52 -1.43
CA SER A 59 3.40 16.16 -0.93
C SER A 59 4.17 15.14 -1.75
N ILE A 60 4.16 15.26 -3.09
CA ILE A 60 4.97 14.41 -3.98
C ILE A 60 6.46 14.57 -3.69
N ALA A 61 6.97 15.80 -3.60
CA ALA A 61 8.38 16.05 -3.37
C ALA A 61 8.87 15.49 -2.02
N VAL A 62 8.10 15.71 -0.96
CA VAL A 62 8.42 15.18 0.38
C VAL A 62 8.38 13.66 0.39
N LEU A 63 7.32 13.06 -0.15
CA LEU A 63 7.20 11.60 -0.19
C LEU A 63 8.31 10.98 -1.05
N ALA A 64 8.66 11.58 -2.19
CA ALA A 64 9.76 11.09 -3.03
C ALA A 64 11.12 11.18 -2.33
N ALA A 65 11.34 12.21 -1.49
CA ALA A 65 12.58 12.37 -0.75
C ALA A 65 12.72 11.40 0.44
N GLN A 66 11.61 10.95 1.02
CA GLN A 66 11.57 10.16 2.25
C GLN A 66 11.25 8.66 2.02
N CYS A 67 10.55 8.29 0.94
CA CYS A 67 10.23 6.89 0.67
C CYS A 67 11.42 6.14 0.06
N LYS A 68 11.93 5.11 0.75
CA LYS A 68 13.09 4.30 0.34
C LYS A 68 12.89 3.50 -0.96
N ASN A 69 11.70 2.95 -1.19
CA ASN A 69 11.40 2.07 -2.34
C ASN A 69 10.49 2.75 -3.39
N GLY A 70 10.39 4.08 -3.35
CA GLY A 70 9.55 4.86 -4.26
C GLY A 70 8.09 4.97 -3.85
N LEU A 71 7.28 5.49 -4.78
CA LEU A 71 5.89 5.85 -4.59
C LEU A 71 4.98 4.96 -5.43
N ASN A 72 3.88 4.49 -4.85
CA ASN A 72 2.78 3.90 -5.58
C ASN A 72 1.62 4.90 -5.68
N ARG A 73 0.94 4.88 -6.83
CA ARG A 73 -0.22 5.73 -7.10
C ARG A 73 -1.44 4.84 -7.28
N GLU A 74 -2.34 4.85 -6.30
CA GLU A 74 -3.62 4.17 -6.43
C GLU A 74 -4.70 5.13 -6.90
N SER A 75 -5.81 4.57 -7.41
CA SER A 75 -6.92 5.24 -8.09
C SER A 75 -7.18 6.69 -7.63
N SER A 76 -7.22 7.61 -8.60
CA SER A 76 -7.59 9.03 -8.45
C SER A 76 -6.77 9.85 -7.43
N TYR A 77 -5.46 9.96 -7.67
CA TYR A 77 -4.56 11.02 -7.14
C TYR A 77 -3.93 10.78 -5.76
N GLU A 78 -4.19 9.66 -5.09
CA GLU A 78 -3.50 9.34 -3.84
C GLU A 78 -2.13 8.68 -4.10
N LEU A 79 -1.10 9.18 -3.40
CA LEU A 79 0.27 8.67 -3.44
C LEU A 79 0.62 8.06 -2.09
N HIS A 80 1.28 6.90 -2.13
CA HIS A 80 1.69 6.16 -0.95
C HIS A 80 3.15 5.68 -1.06
N CYS A 81 3.89 5.62 0.05
CA CYS A 81 5.19 4.96 0.08
C CYS A 81 5.04 3.46 -0.15
N VAL A 82 5.89 2.88 -1.00
CA VAL A 82 6.02 1.43 -1.09
C VAL A 82 6.93 0.96 0.05
N ILE A 83 6.44 0.11 0.95
CA ILE A 83 7.22 -0.45 2.06
C ILE A 83 7.25 -1.96 1.91
N ASP A 84 8.46 -2.54 1.91
CA ASP A 84 8.79 -3.98 1.92
C ASP A 84 7.68 -4.91 1.39
N SER A 85 7.18 -4.59 0.21
CA SER A 85 6.17 -5.35 -0.49
C SER A 85 6.87 -6.45 -1.29
N PRO A 86 6.56 -7.73 -1.07
CA PRO A 86 7.10 -8.82 -1.90
C PRO A 86 6.56 -8.79 -3.34
N LEU A 87 5.60 -7.90 -3.66
CA LEU A 87 5.04 -7.79 -5.01
C LEU A 87 6.03 -7.10 -5.97
N PRO A 88 6.19 -7.62 -7.20
CA PRO A 88 7.12 -7.08 -8.18
C PRO A 88 6.75 -5.65 -8.57
N TYR A 89 7.71 -4.77 -8.37
CA TYR A 89 7.76 -3.32 -8.62
C TYR A 89 7.58 -2.93 -10.09
N TRP A 90 6.52 -3.35 -10.77
CA TRP A 90 6.35 -3.06 -12.21
C TRP A 90 5.99 -1.60 -12.55
N SER A 91 6.05 -0.65 -11.61
CA SER A 91 5.76 0.77 -11.88
C SER A 91 6.96 1.72 -11.72
N SER A 92 8.11 1.27 -11.22
CA SER A 92 9.27 2.15 -10.99
C SER A 92 9.90 2.71 -12.28
N ARG A 93 9.52 2.20 -13.46
CA ARG A 93 10.04 2.62 -14.76
C ARG A 93 9.14 3.61 -15.52
N LEU A 94 8.04 4.07 -14.91
CA LEU A 94 7.10 5.03 -15.52
C LEU A 94 7.19 6.46 -14.96
N LEU A 95 8.11 6.72 -14.03
CA LEU A 95 8.31 8.05 -13.41
C LEU A 95 9.67 8.68 -13.75
N SER A 96 10.43 8.11 -14.70
CA SER A 96 11.71 8.64 -15.19
C SER A 96 11.64 9.31 -16.57
N HIS A 97 10.46 9.76 -17.01
CA HIS A 97 10.28 10.51 -18.25
C HIS A 97 9.48 11.79 -18.00
#